data_AF-A0A3D3IBK1-F1
#
_entry.id   AF-A0A3D3IBK1-F1
#
_cell.length_a   1.000
_cell.length_b   1.000
_cell.length_c   1.000
_cell.angle_alpha   90.00
_cell.angle_beta   90.00
_cell.angle_gamma   90.00
#
_symmetry.space_group_name_H-M   'P 1'
#
loop_
_entity.id
_entity.type
_entity.pdbx_description
1 polymer ?
#
loop_
_entity_poly.entity_id
_entity_poly.type
_entity_poly.pdbx_seq_one_letter_code
_entity_poly.pdbx_strand_id
1 'polypeptide(L)' 'LEETPGIVVEDDVKNNVYPMPINAHGRDEVFVGRLRRDESQPRTLNMWIVADNLRKGAATNAVQIAEFLMEKNLVV' A
#
# COMPACT_ATOMS: atom_id res chain seq x y z
N LEU A 1 -1.64 -5.83 -8.64
CA LEU A 1 -1.20 -5.40 -7.29
C LEU A 1 0.30 -5.56 -7.17
N GLU A 2 0.85 -6.75 -7.43
CA GLU A 2 2.30 -6.99 -7.37
C GLU A 2 3.12 -6.16 -8.37
N GLU A 3 2.54 -5.83 -9.52
CA GLU A 3 3.19 -4.99 -10.54
C GLU A 3 3.09 -3.48 -10.25
N THR A 4 2.40 -3.07 -9.18
CA THR A 4 2.16 -1.66 -8.87
C THR A 4 3.30 -1.12 -8.00
N PRO A 5 4.05 -0.09 -8.44
CA PRO A 5 5.15 0.47 -7.66
C PRO A 5 4.70 0.93 -6.26
N GLY A 6 5.49 0.58 -5.24
CA GLY A 6 5.24 0.94 -3.85
C GLY A 6 4.18 0.07 -3.14
N ILE A 7 3.62 -0.95 -3.80
CA ILE A 7 2.75 -1.95 -3.16
C ILE A 7 3.55 -3.24 -2.94
N VAL A 8 3.45 -3.78 -1.73
CA VAL A 8 4.00 -5.09 -1.37
C VAL A 8 2.83 -6.01 -0.99
N VAL A 9 2.72 -7.15 -1.68
CA VAL A 9 1.70 -8.15 -1.37
C VAL A 9 2.24 -9.14 -0.34
N GLU A 10 1.65 -9.16 0.85
CA GLU A 10 1.92 -10.10 1.93
C GLU A 10 0.68 -10.97 2.12
N ASP A 11 0.53 -12.04 1.34
CA ASP A 11 -0.67 -12.88 1.41
C ASP A 11 -0.35 -14.39 1.37
N ASP A 12 0.31 -14.87 2.44
CA ASP A 12 0.51 -16.29 2.68
C ASP A 12 -0.08 -16.67 4.04
N VAL A 13 -1.40 -16.86 4.04
CA VAL A 13 -2.19 -17.18 5.23
C VAL A 13 -1.76 -18.52 5.85
N LYS A 14 -1.25 -19.48 5.06
CA LYS A 14 -0.81 -20.78 5.57
C LYS A 14 0.42 -20.65 6.47
N ASN A 15 1.28 -19.69 6.17
CA ASN A 15 2.49 -19.39 6.94
C ASN A 15 2.33 -18.17 7.86
N ASN A 16 1.10 -17.69 8.09
CA ASN A 16 0.80 -16.51 8.90
C ASN A 16 1.48 -15.21 8.40
N VAL A 17 1.69 -15.09 7.10
CA VAL A 17 2.22 -13.87 6.47
C VAL A 17 1.05 -13.02 6.01
N TYR A 18 0.84 -11.90 6.70
CA TYR A 18 -0.12 -10.87 6.35
C TYR A 18 0.32 -9.50 6.90
N PRO A 19 -0.18 -8.38 6.34
CA PRO A 19 0.25 -7.05 6.74
C PRO A 19 0.02 -6.78 8.22
N MET A 20 1.07 -6.32 8.91
CA MET A 20 1.02 -5.97 10.33
C MET A 20 1.52 -4.54 10.55
N PRO A 21 0.83 -3.71 11.37
CA PRO A 21 1.25 -2.33 11.63
C PRO A 21 2.69 -2.21 12.13
N ILE A 22 3.15 -3.15 12.96
CA ILE A 22 4.53 -3.18 13.48
C ILE A 22 5.58 -3.36 12.36
N ASN A 23 5.22 -4.04 11.27
CA ASN A 23 6.11 -4.28 10.13
C ASN A 23 6.12 -3.10 9.14
N ALA A 24 5.08 -2.27 9.16
CA ALA A 24 4.95 -1.11 8.27
C ALA A 24 5.69 0.13 8.80
N HIS A 25 5.95 0.21 10.09
CA HIS A 25 6.62 1.36 10.71
C HIS A 25 7.98 1.65 10.07
N GLY A 26 8.21 2.91 9.66
CA GLY A 26 9.44 3.37 9.04
C GLY A 26 9.63 2.93 7.59
N ARG A 27 8.61 2.33 6.96
CA ARG A 27 8.62 1.90 5.56
C ARG A 27 7.78 2.84 4.70
N ASP A 28 8.18 2.99 3.44
CA ASP A 28 7.50 3.87 2.48
C ASP A 28 6.50 3.09 1.60
N GLU A 29 6.56 1.76 1.65
CA GLU A 29 5.67 0.87 0.92
C GLU A 29 4.30 0.70 1.62
N VAL A 30 3.31 0.31 0.83
CA VAL A 30 1.98 -0.08 1.30
C VAL A 30 1.86 -1.60 1.26
N PHE A 31 1.57 -2.21 2.40
CA PHE A 31 1.42 -3.66 2.54
C PHE A 31 -0.04 -4.05 2.36
N VAL A 32 -0.26 -5.07 1.53
CA VAL A 32 -1.60 -5.53 1.15
C VAL A 32 -1.67 -7.04 1.29
N GLY A 33 -2.71 -7.56 1.94
CA GLY A 33 -2.86 -9.00 2.17
C GLY A 33 -4.28 -9.39 2.52
N ARG A 34 -4.48 -10.65 2.91
CA ARG A 34 -5.79 -11.24 3.23
C ARG A 34 -6.80 -11.11 2.09
N LEU A 35 -6.33 -11.23 0.84
CA LEU A 35 -7.16 -11.06 -0.35
C LEU A 35 -8.13 -12.23 -0.44
N ARG A 36 -9.43 -11.94 -0.46
CA ARG A 36 -10.47 -12.96 -0.60
C ARG A 36 -11.72 -12.41 -1.25
N ARG A 37 -12.41 -13.25 -2.01
CA ARG A 37 -13.75 -12.90 -2.51
C ARG A 37 -14.74 -12.83 -1.36
N ASP A 38 -15.72 -11.98 -1.53
CA ASP A 38 -16.90 -12.00 -0.68
C ASP A 38 -17.79 -13.20 -1.00
N GLU A 39 -18.45 -13.75 0.01
CA GLU A 39 -19.33 -14.91 -0.14
C GLU A 39 -20.77 -14.53 -0.49
N SER A 40 -21.17 -13.27 -0.28
CA SER A 40 -22.52 -12.77 -0.50
C SER A 40 -22.69 -12.01 -1.83
N GLN A 41 -21.63 -11.37 -2.33
CA GLN A 41 -21.66 -10.50 -3.51
C GLN A 41 -20.58 -10.90 -4.55
N PRO A 42 -20.98 -11.36 -5.76
CA PRO A 42 -20.05 -11.83 -6.80
C PRO A 42 -18.95 -10.88 -7.27
N ARG A 43 -19.08 -9.57 -7.05
CA ARG A 43 -18.11 -8.55 -7.51
C ARG A 43 -17.40 -7.82 -6.36
N THR A 44 -17.32 -8.44 -5.19
CA THR A 44 -16.67 -7.85 -4.03
C THR A 44 -15.37 -8.58 -3.68
N LEU A 45 -14.34 -7.80 -3.34
CA LEU A 45 -13.04 -8.26 -2.87
C LEU A 45 -12.76 -7.65 -1.48
N ASN A 46 -12.45 -8.50 -0.52
CA ASN A 46 -12.01 -8.10 0.81
C ASN A 46 -10.48 -8.12 0.86
N MET A 47 -9.90 -7.10 1.50
CA MET A 47 -8.45 -6.92 1.61
C MET A 47 -8.09 -6.30 2.97
N TRP A 48 -6.85 -6.49 3.39
CA TRP A 48 -6.25 -5.85 4.56
C TRP A 48 -5.05 -5.02 4.12
N ILE A 49 -5.05 -3.73 4.46
CA ILE A 49 -4.08 -2.75 3.98
C ILE A 49 -3.44 -2.05 5.17
N VAL A 50 -2.11 -1.99 5.19
CA VAL A 50 -1.34 -1.38 6.26
C VAL A 50 -0.21 -0.56 5.66
N ALA A 51 -0.01 0.66 6.18
CA ALA A 51 1.11 1.53 5.81
C ALA A 51 1.49 2.40 7.02
N ASP A 52 2.70 2.96 7.01
CA ASP A 52 3.09 4.00 7.97
C ASP A 52 2.32 5.30 7.68
N ASN A 53 1.53 5.75 8.65
CA ASN A 53 0.68 6.93 8.51
C ASN A 53 1.46 8.25 8.55
N LEU A 54 2.63 8.30 9.16
CA LEU A 54 3.47 9.51 9.22
C LEU A 54 4.32 9.65 7.95
N ARG A 55 4.77 8.54 7.39
CA ARG A 55 5.53 8.51 6.13
C ARG A 55 4.64 8.46 4.91
N LYS A 56 4.23 7.27 4.49
CA LYS A 56 3.40 7.09 3.28
C LYS A 56 2.05 7.80 3.42
N GLY A 57 1.50 7.89 4.62
CA GLY A 57 0.27 8.65 4.88
C GLY A 57 0.41 10.18 4.81
N ALA A 58 1.63 10.74 4.87
CA ALA A 58 1.84 12.19 4.85
C ALA A 58 3.13 12.60 4.14
N ALA A 59 4.29 12.46 4.79
CA ALA A 59 5.55 13.04 4.31
C ALA A 59 6.00 12.50 2.94
N THR A 60 6.02 11.17 2.77
CA THR A 60 6.49 10.54 1.53
C THR A 60 5.57 10.84 0.36
N ASN A 61 4.25 10.90 0.59
CA ASN A 61 3.29 11.31 -0.44
C ASN A 61 3.50 12.76 -0.88
N ALA A 62 3.76 13.67 0.06
CA ALA A 62 4.01 15.08 -0.26
C ALA A 62 5.26 15.24 -1.14
N VAL A 63 6.35 14.54 -0.80
CA VAL A 63 7.59 14.54 -1.59
C VAL A 63 7.36 13.93 -2.98
N GLN A 64 6.68 12.79 -3.09
CA GLN A 64 6.38 12.16 -4.37
C GLN A 64 5.53 13.04 -5.29
N ILE A 65 4.57 13.79 -4.73
CA ILE A 65 3.79 14.77 -5.50
C ILE A 65 4.70 15.90 -6.00
N ALA A 66 5.59 16.42 -5.14
CA ALA A 66 6.52 17.47 -5.54
C ALA A 66 7.47 16.99 -6.65
N GLU A 67 8.04 15.79 -6.53
CA GLU A 67 8.89 15.16 -7.55
C GLU A 67 8.15 15.01 -8.88
N PHE A 68 6.89 14.53 -8.84
CA PHE A 68 6.06 14.40 -10.03
C PHE A 68 5.80 15.76 -10.69
N LEU A 69 5.49 16.80 -9.92
CA LEU A 69 5.25 18.13 -10.45
C LEU A 69 6.52 18.71 -11.11
N MET A 70 7.70 18.46 -10.52
CA MET A 70 8.99 18.83 -11.12
C MET A 70 9.24 18.07 -12.42
N GLU A 71 9.04 16.75 -12.45
CA GLU A 71 9.22 15.93 -13.65
C GLU A 71 8.31 16.37 -14.81
N LYS A 72 7.09 16.82 -14.49
CA LYS A 72 6.12 17.33 -15.48
C LYS A 72 6.28 18.82 -15.81
N ASN A 73 7.29 19.51 -15.27
CA ASN A 73 7.48 20.96 -15.40
C ASN A 73 6.21 21.76 -15.04
N LEU A 74 5.48 21.31 -14.02
CA LEU A 74 4.27 21.95 -13.50
C LEU A 74 4.57 22.90 -12.33
N VAL A 75 5.84 22.98 -11.91
CA VAL A 75 6.33 23.96 -10.95
C VAL A 75 7.17 24.98 -11.71
N VAL A 76 6.90 26.26 -11.49
CA VAL A 76 7.60 27.41 -12.08
C VAL A 76 8.83 27.75 -11.25
#